data_AF-A0A2N1RT03-F1
#
_entry.id   AF-A0A2N1RT03-F1
#
_cell.length_a   1.000
_cell.length_b   1.000
_cell.length_c   1.000
_cell.angle_alpha   90.00
_cell.angle_beta   90.00
_cell.angle_gamma   90.00
#
_symmetry.space_group_name_H-M   'P 1'
#
loop_
_entity.id
_entity.type
_entity.pdbx_description
1 polymer ?
#
loop_
_entity_poly.entity_id
_entity_poly.type
_entity_poly.pdbx_seq_one_letter_code
_entity_poly.pdbx_strand_id
1 'polypeptide(L)'
;MPFIMLLKQMLPGLLPLFVFIIADEIWGTRIGLYVAVIFGVTELILTRIKDGKYDRFIIFDTIFLVLLGLISILLENDIFFKLKPAVIELILCIILAVSAFSPANLILAMSHRYMKNMQMTVTEAGINGIKRMLRIILIILSLHTILTVYSAFFMSNEAWLFISGGLLYIIFALMFAGQFLYYKIKKL
;
A
#
# COMPACT_ATOMS: atom_id res chain seq x y z
N MET A 1 -11.33 -20.75 -6.11
CA MET A 1 -9.89 -20.97 -6.36
C MET A 1 -9.17 -21.08 -5.02
N PRO A 2 -8.20 -21.97 -4.86
CA PRO A 2 -7.44 -22.06 -3.62
C PRO A 2 -6.59 -20.79 -3.44
N PHE A 3 -6.62 -20.20 -2.25
CA PHE A 3 -5.85 -19.03 -1.82
C PHE A 3 -4.38 -19.03 -2.29
N ILE A 4 -3.78 -20.22 -2.37
CA ILE A 4 -2.41 -20.47 -2.82
C ILE A 4 -2.15 -19.98 -4.26
N MET A 5 -3.14 -20.03 -5.17
CA MET A 5 -2.98 -19.53 -6.55
C MET A 5 -2.94 -18.00 -6.61
N LEU A 6 -3.74 -17.32 -5.78
CA LEU A 6 -3.73 -15.87 -5.65
C LEU A 6 -2.39 -15.38 -5.07
N LEU A 7 -1.92 -16.05 -4.02
CA LEU A 7 -0.62 -15.76 -3.42
C LEU A 7 0.51 -15.89 -4.46
N LYS A 8 0.52 -16.97 -5.24
CA LYS A 8 1.51 -17.20 -6.31
C LYS A 8 1.46 -16.16 -7.44
N GLN A 9 0.31 -15.54 -7.69
CA GLN A 9 0.19 -14.45 -8.68
C GLN A 9 0.65 -13.10 -8.16
N MET A 10 0.57 -12.85 -6.85
CA MET A 10 0.97 -11.58 -6.24
C MET A 10 2.41 -11.58 -5.76
N LEU A 11 2.95 -12.75 -5.39
CA LEU A 11 4.30 -12.90 -4.83
C LEU A 11 5.41 -12.31 -5.72
N PRO A 12 5.45 -12.61 -7.03
CA PRO A 12 6.58 -12.19 -7.88
C PRO A 12 6.74 -10.68 -7.87
N GLY A 13 5.64 -9.95 -8.04
CA GLY A 13 5.63 -8.49 -8.00
C GLY A 13 6.10 -7.85 -6.70
N LEU A 14 6.08 -8.58 -5.57
CA LEU A 14 6.48 -8.09 -4.25
C LEU A 14 7.89 -8.56 -3.84
N LEU A 15 8.51 -9.47 -4.60
CA LEU A 15 9.81 -10.04 -4.25
C LEU A 15 10.92 -8.98 -4.11
N PRO A 16 11.06 -7.99 -5.02
CA PRO A 16 12.10 -6.96 -4.89
C PRO A 16 12.00 -6.17 -3.59
N LEU A 17 10.77 -5.86 -3.15
CA LEU A 17 10.50 -5.18 -1.89
C LEU A 17 10.90 -6.04 -0.67
N PHE A 18 10.59 -7.33 -0.64
CA PHE A 18 10.99 -8.19 0.46
C PHE A 18 12.52 -8.33 0.54
N VAL A 19 13.17 -8.49 -0.60
CA VAL A 19 14.63 -8.54 -0.69
C VAL A 19 15.26 -7.23 -0.19
N PHE A 20 14.68 -6.07 -0.55
CA PHE A 20 15.09 -4.77 -0.04
C PHE A 20 15.01 -4.70 1.49
N ILE A 21 13.85 -5.01 2.08
CA ILE A 21 13.62 -4.89 3.53
C ILE A 21 14.64 -5.73 4.30
N ILE A 22 14.86 -6.97 3.87
CA ILE A 22 15.82 -7.87 4.52
C ILE A 22 17.24 -7.32 4.40
N ALA A 23 17.61 -6.83 3.21
CA ALA A 23 18.96 -6.34 2.97
C ALA A 23 19.23 -4.97 3.63
N ASP A 24 18.23 -4.11 3.73
CA ASP A 24 18.27 -2.83 4.47
C ASP A 24 18.49 -3.07 5.97
N GLU A 25 17.79 -4.04 6.55
CA GLU A 25 17.94 -4.37 7.97
C GLU A 25 19.34 -4.92 8.31
N ILE A 26 19.95 -5.70 7.42
CA ILE A 26 21.25 -6.36 7.68
C ILE A 26 22.44 -5.48 7.29
N TRP A 27 22.36 -4.80 6.13
CA TRP A 27 23.49 -4.11 5.51
C TRP A 27 23.25 -2.60 5.29
N GLY A 28 22.08 -2.09 5.65
CA GLY A 28 21.70 -0.69 5.50
C GLY A 28 21.18 -0.31 4.12
N THR A 29 20.56 0.87 4.04
CA THR A 29 19.70 1.27 2.91
C THR A 29 20.41 1.34 1.57
N ARG A 30 21.68 1.73 1.55
CA ARG A 30 22.47 1.77 0.30
C ARG A 30 22.62 0.38 -0.30
N ILE A 31 23.02 -0.60 0.51
CA ILE A 31 23.22 -1.99 0.07
C ILE A 31 21.86 -2.62 -0.24
N GLY A 32 20.87 -2.40 0.62
CA GLY A 32 19.49 -2.83 0.38
C GLY A 32 18.96 -2.38 -0.99
N LEU A 33 19.19 -1.12 -1.35
CA LEU A 33 18.78 -0.58 -2.66
C LEU A 33 19.45 -1.31 -3.82
N TYR A 34 20.77 -1.50 -3.76
CA TYR A 34 21.51 -2.17 -4.82
C TYR A 34 21.02 -3.61 -5.02
N VAL A 35 20.84 -4.36 -3.92
CA VAL A 35 20.36 -5.74 -3.98
C VAL A 35 18.96 -5.79 -4.59
N ALA A 36 18.06 -4.90 -4.15
CA ALA A 36 16.69 -4.84 -4.64
C ALA A 36 16.59 -4.49 -6.13
N VAL A 37 17.39 -3.53 -6.60
CA VAL A 37 17.44 -3.14 -8.02
C VAL A 37 17.99 -4.26 -8.89
N ILE A 38 19.11 -4.87 -8.48
CA ILE A 38 19.69 -6.01 -9.21
C ILE A 38 18.68 -7.15 -9.28
N PHE A 39 17.99 -7.44 -8.17
CA PHE A 39 16.96 -8.46 -8.12
C PHE A 39 15.77 -8.13 -9.04
N GLY A 40 15.21 -6.93 -8.96
CA GLY A 40 14.07 -6.51 -9.78
C GLY A 40 14.39 -6.50 -11.28
N VAL A 41 15.60 -6.08 -11.67
CA VAL A 41 16.07 -6.16 -13.07
C VAL A 41 16.23 -7.60 -13.52
N THR A 42 16.82 -8.46 -12.67
CA THR A 42 16.97 -9.89 -12.97
C THR A 42 15.62 -10.56 -13.15
N GLU A 43 14.67 -10.26 -12.26
CA GLU A 43 13.30 -10.77 -12.34
C GLU A 43 12.61 -10.28 -13.62
N LEU A 44 12.73 -9.00 -13.99
CA LEU A 44 12.20 -8.48 -15.24
C LEU A 44 12.73 -9.21 -16.48
N ILE A 45 14.03 -9.52 -16.50
CA ILE A 45 14.66 -10.26 -17.60
C ILE A 45 14.13 -11.68 -17.65
N LEU A 46 14.06 -12.38 -16.51
CA LEU A 46 13.54 -13.74 -16.44
C LEU A 46 12.07 -13.83 -16.88
N THR A 47 11.22 -12.91 -16.42
CA THR A 47 9.82 -12.83 -16.81
C THR A 47 9.66 -12.49 -18.29
N ARG A 48 10.54 -11.63 -18.83
CA ARG A 48 10.55 -11.31 -20.26
C ARG A 48 10.95 -12.50 -21.14
N ILE A 49 11.85 -13.36 -20.68
CA ILE A 49 12.26 -14.60 -21.38
C ILE A 49 11.16 -15.65 -21.28
N LYS A 50 10.55 -15.83 -20.10
CA LYS A 50 9.56 -16.89 -19.84
C LYS A 50 8.19 -16.60 -20.44
N ASP A 51 7.69 -15.38 -20.24
CA ASP A 51 6.32 -15.00 -20.59
C ASP A 51 6.23 -14.06 -21.81
N GLY A 52 7.38 -13.66 -22.37
CA GLY A 52 7.46 -12.81 -23.56
C GLY A 52 7.00 -11.36 -23.34
N LYS A 53 6.58 -11.01 -22.12
CA LYS A 53 6.02 -9.71 -21.76
C LYS A 53 6.73 -9.15 -20.55
N TYR A 54 6.85 -7.82 -20.51
CA TYR A 54 7.27 -7.14 -19.30
C TYR A 54 6.10 -7.11 -18.30
N ASP A 55 6.35 -7.56 -17.07
CA ASP A 55 5.39 -7.32 -16.01
C ASP A 55 5.47 -5.86 -15.59
N ARG A 56 4.45 -5.10 -15.98
CA ARG A 56 4.31 -3.69 -15.60
C ARG A 56 4.31 -3.48 -14.09
N PHE A 57 3.92 -4.50 -13.31
CA PHE A 57 3.95 -4.44 -11.86
C PHE A 57 5.39 -4.45 -11.34
N ILE A 58 6.25 -5.36 -11.82
CA ILE A 58 7.67 -5.42 -11.39
C ILE A 58 8.39 -4.13 -11.79
N ILE A 59 8.11 -3.57 -12.98
CA ILE A 59 8.68 -2.27 -13.40
C ILE A 59 8.23 -1.16 -12.43
N PHE A 60 6.94 -1.06 -12.18
CA PHE A 60 6.39 -0.03 -11.29
C PHE A 60 6.96 -0.14 -9.88
N ASP A 61 7.00 -1.36 -9.33
CA ASP A 61 7.54 -1.65 -7.99
C ASP A 61 9.03 -1.29 -7.89
N THR A 62 9.84 -1.73 -8.85
CA THR A 62 11.28 -1.43 -8.88
C THR A 62 11.54 0.07 -8.98
N ILE A 63 10.80 0.80 -9.84
CA ILE A 63 10.92 2.26 -9.95
C ILE A 63 10.51 2.94 -8.64
N PHE A 64 9.40 2.52 -8.06
CA PHE A 64 8.89 3.09 -6.82
C PHE A 64 9.88 2.87 -5.67
N LEU A 65 10.47 1.68 -5.57
CA LEU A 65 11.49 1.31 -4.59
C LEU A 65 12.74 2.16 -4.76
N VAL A 66 13.25 2.32 -5.99
CA VAL A 66 14.40 3.19 -6.28
C VAL A 66 14.12 4.63 -5.86
N LEU A 67 12.95 5.18 -6.22
CA LEU A 67 12.57 6.54 -5.83
C LEU A 67 12.53 6.69 -4.31
N LEU A 68 11.87 5.78 -3.60
CA LEU A 68 11.76 5.83 -2.14
C LEU A 68 13.12 5.69 -1.45
N GLY A 69 13.98 4.80 -1.93
CA GLY A 69 15.27 4.59 -1.30
C GLY A 69 16.32 5.64 -1.68
N LEU A 70 16.24 6.26 -2.87
CA LEU A 70 17.00 7.48 -3.18
C LEU A 70 16.58 8.65 -2.29
N ILE A 71 15.26 8.84 -2.08
CA ILE A 71 14.74 9.78 -1.08
C ILE A 71 15.29 9.43 0.30
N SER A 72 15.37 8.15 0.67
CA SER A 72 15.94 7.75 1.96
C SER A 72 17.43 8.11 2.11
N ILE A 73 18.23 7.99 1.05
CA ILE A 73 19.68 8.27 1.08
C ILE A 73 19.95 9.78 1.03
N LEU A 74 19.18 10.54 0.24
CA LEU A 74 19.39 11.97 0.06
C LEU A 74 18.96 12.81 1.26
N LEU A 75 18.11 12.26 2.14
CA LEU A 75 17.48 13.01 3.22
C LEU A 75 17.93 12.52 4.61
N GLU A 76 19.24 12.52 4.88
CA GLU A 76 19.90 12.24 6.19
C GLU A 76 19.47 13.22 7.33
N ASN A 77 18.19 13.53 7.46
CA ASN A 77 17.60 14.46 8.40
C ASN A 77 16.40 13.79 9.09
N ASP A 78 16.43 13.76 10.42
CA ASP A 78 15.46 13.08 11.28
C ASP A 78 14.01 13.42 10.95
N ILE A 79 13.73 14.69 10.60
CA ILE A 79 12.37 15.14 10.28
C ILE A 79 11.87 14.46 9.00
N PHE A 80 12.73 14.30 8.00
CA PHE A 80 12.36 13.65 6.75
C PHE A 80 12.20 12.15 6.90
N PHE A 81 13.01 11.50 7.76
CA PHE A 81 12.75 10.13 8.16
C PHE A 81 11.35 9.98 8.75
N LYS A 82 10.96 10.91 9.63
CA LYS A 82 9.63 10.93 10.25
C LYS A 82 8.47 11.19 9.29
N LEU A 83 8.73 11.88 8.18
CA LEU A 83 7.71 12.20 7.18
C LEU A 83 7.46 11.08 6.17
N LYS A 84 8.33 10.06 6.07
CA LYS A 84 8.16 8.94 5.12
C LYS A 84 6.76 8.30 5.19
N PRO A 85 6.23 7.94 6.38
CA PRO A 85 4.90 7.33 6.47
C PRO A 85 3.80 8.29 5.97
N ALA A 86 3.90 9.58 6.30
CA ALA A 86 2.94 10.59 5.84
C ALA A 86 2.93 10.76 4.31
N VAL A 87 4.09 10.68 3.66
CA VAL A 87 4.18 10.74 2.18
C VAL A 87 3.51 9.54 1.54
N ILE A 88 3.75 8.33 2.07
CA ILE A 88 3.13 7.10 1.56
C ILE A 88 1.61 7.16 1.75
N GLU A 89 1.14 7.59 2.91
CA GLU A 89 -0.30 7.77 3.16
C GLU A 89 -0.91 8.86 2.27
N LEU A 90 -0.20 9.95 2.00
CA LEU A 90 -0.68 11.00 1.10
C LEU A 90 -0.87 10.47 -0.33
N ILE A 91 0.08 9.67 -0.83
CA ILE A 91 -0.06 9.00 -2.13
C ILE A 91 -1.28 8.09 -2.12
N LEU A 92 -1.47 7.31 -1.04
CA LEU A 92 -2.63 6.44 -0.89
C LEU A 92 -3.95 7.24 -0.84
N CYS A 93 -3.99 8.36 -0.12
CA CYS A 93 -5.12 9.29 -0.08
C CYS A 93 -5.46 9.81 -1.48
N ILE A 94 -4.47 10.17 -2.31
CA ILE A 94 -4.71 10.60 -3.69
C ILE A 94 -5.34 9.46 -4.52
N ILE A 95 -4.80 8.25 -4.43
CA ILE A 95 -5.33 7.07 -5.14
C ILE A 95 -6.78 6.78 -4.71
N LEU A 96 -7.06 6.87 -3.41
CA LEU A 96 -8.38 6.65 -2.84
C LEU A 96 -9.36 7.77 -3.22
N ALA A 97 -8.92 9.03 -3.22
CA ALA A 97 -9.74 10.16 -3.64
C ALA A 97 -10.16 10.02 -5.11
N VAL A 98 -9.21 9.69 -6.00
CA VAL A 98 -9.52 9.38 -7.40
C VAL A 98 -10.52 8.22 -7.46
N SER A 99 -10.29 7.14 -6.73
CA SER A 99 -11.17 5.96 -6.78
C SER A 99 -12.57 6.18 -6.19
N ALA A 100 -12.70 7.05 -5.19
CA ALA A 100 -13.93 7.33 -4.46
C ALA A 100 -14.83 8.34 -5.16
N PHE A 101 -14.23 9.32 -5.85
CA PHE A 101 -14.94 10.44 -6.48
C PHE A 101 -14.96 10.38 -8.01
N SER A 102 -14.05 9.66 -8.66
CA SER A 102 -14.06 9.49 -10.12
C SER A 102 -14.97 8.32 -10.56
N PRO A 103 -15.52 8.36 -11.79
CA PRO A 103 -16.03 7.16 -12.45
C PRO A 103 -14.94 6.10 -12.66
N ALA A 104 -13.67 6.51 -12.76
CA ALA A 104 -12.52 5.61 -12.81
C ALA A 104 -12.17 5.09 -11.40
N ASN A 105 -12.93 4.11 -10.92
CA ASN A 105 -12.60 3.44 -9.66
C ASN A 105 -11.37 2.52 -9.86
N LEU A 106 -10.17 3.07 -9.66
CA LEU A 106 -8.90 2.36 -9.83
C LEU A 106 -8.85 1.10 -8.97
N ILE A 107 -9.33 1.18 -7.73
CA ILE A 107 -9.42 0.03 -6.81
C ILE A 107 -10.31 -1.07 -7.40
N LEU A 108 -11.46 -0.72 -7.98
CA LEU A 108 -12.35 -1.69 -8.63
C LEU A 108 -11.70 -2.30 -9.88
N ALA A 109 -11.01 -1.49 -10.69
CA ALA A 109 -10.29 -1.96 -11.87
C ALA A 109 -9.15 -2.94 -11.49
N MET A 110 -8.40 -2.65 -10.43
CA MET A 110 -7.41 -3.57 -9.87
C MET A 110 -8.07 -4.84 -9.35
N SER A 111 -9.18 -4.69 -8.61
CA SER A 111 -9.93 -5.82 -8.06
C SER A 111 -10.42 -6.76 -9.17
N HIS A 112 -10.91 -6.25 -10.30
CA HIS A 112 -11.28 -7.07 -11.46
C HIS A 112 -10.10 -7.86 -12.05
N ARG A 113 -8.88 -7.28 -12.05
CA ARG A 113 -7.68 -7.97 -12.52
C ARG A 113 -7.33 -9.18 -11.64
N TYR A 114 -7.50 -9.06 -10.32
CA TYR A 114 -7.22 -10.14 -9.36
C TYR A 114 -8.38 -11.12 -9.18
N MET A 115 -9.62 -10.68 -9.39
CA MET A 115 -10.85 -11.47 -9.21
C MET A 115 -11.43 -11.99 -10.53
N LYS A 116 -10.62 -12.04 -11.61
CA LYS A 116 -11.03 -12.36 -12.99
C LYS A 116 -11.88 -13.64 -13.16
N ASN A 117 -11.82 -14.57 -12.20
CA ASN A 117 -12.53 -15.85 -12.21
C ASN A 117 -13.60 -15.98 -11.11
N MET A 118 -13.90 -14.91 -10.38
CA MET A 118 -15.04 -14.87 -9.46
C MET A 118 -16.24 -14.28 -10.18
N GLN A 119 -17.33 -15.04 -10.28
CA GLN A 119 -18.64 -14.53 -10.72
C GLN A 119 -19.23 -13.64 -9.62
N MET A 120 -18.60 -12.50 -9.37
CA MET A 120 -19.20 -11.43 -8.59
C MET A 120 -20.10 -10.66 -9.55
N THR A 121 -21.41 -10.83 -9.42
CA THR A 121 -22.37 -9.92 -10.05
C THR A 121 -22.15 -8.55 -9.42
N VAL A 122 -21.35 -7.70 -10.07
CA VAL A 122 -21.08 -6.36 -9.58
C VAL A 122 -22.35 -5.53 -9.77
N THR A 123 -23.19 -5.52 -8.74
CA THR A 123 -24.41 -4.70 -8.73
C THR A 123 -24.05 -3.23 -8.51
N GLU A 124 -24.86 -2.31 -9.03
CA GLU A 124 -24.69 -0.88 -8.77
C GLU A 124 -24.69 -0.56 -7.26
N ALA A 125 -25.51 -1.28 -6.49
CA ALA A 125 -25.52 -1.21 -5.03
C ALA A 125 -24.16 -1.61 -4.42
N GLY A 126 -23.51 -2.65 -4.95
CA GLY A 126 -22.16 -3.07 -4.54
C GLY A 126 -21.10 -2.01 -4.86
N ILE A 127 -21.14 -1.42 -6.06
CA ILE A 127 -20.23 -0.35 -6.47
C ILE A 127 -20.38 0.88 -5.55
N ASN A 128 -21.62 1.27 -5.24
CA ASN A 128 -21.91 2.38 -4.34
C ASN A 128 -21.46 2.08 -2.90
N GLY A 129 -21.58 0.84 -2.44
CA GLY A 129 -21.04 0.37 -1.17
C GLY A 129 -19.51 0.51 -1.11
N ILE A 130 -18.81 0.07 -2.15
CA ILE A 130 -17.35 0.22 -2.27
C ILE A 130 -16.96 1.70 -2.24
N LYS A 131 -17.61 2.56 -3.05
CA LYS A 131 -17.33 4.00 -3.06
C LYS A 131 -17.55 4.64 -1.68
N ARG A 132 -18.62 4.26 -0.97
CA ARG A 132 -18.88 4.74 0.39
C ARG A 132 -17.77 4.34 1.37
N MET A 133 -17.32 3.09 1.31
CA MET A 133 -16.23 2.59 2.14
C MET A 133 -14.92 3.34 1.82
N LEU A 134 -14.60 3.54 0.54
CA LEU A 134 -13.41 4.29 0.11
C LEU A 134 -13.41 5.73 0.64
N ARG A 135 -14.58 6.40 0.70
CA ARG A 135 -14.69 7.75 1.31
C ARG A 135 -14.42 7.74 2.80
N ILE A 136 -14.90 6.72 3.53
CA ILE A 136 -14.64 6.59 4.97
C ILE A 136 -13.14 6.38 5.21
N ILE A 137 -12.53 5.46 4.47
CA ILE A 137 -11.08 5.19 4.55
C ILE A 137 -10.28 6.44 4.19
N LEU A 138 -10.68 7.19 3.16
CA LEU A 138 -10.03 8.44 2.76
C LEU A 138 -10.03 9.48 3.88
N ILE A 139 -11.16 9.65 4.58
CA ILE A 139 -11.25 10.61 5.70
C ILE A 139 -10.32 10.17 6.83
N ILE A 140 -10.36 8.88 7.20
CA ILE A 140 -9.52 8.31 8.25
C ILE A 140 -8.04 8.53 7.93
N LEU A 141 -7.60 8.14 6.72
CA LEU A 141 -6.22 8.29 6.30
C LEU A 141 -5.83 9.76 6.19
N SER A 142 -6.69 10.65 5.71
CA SER A 142 -6.36 12.09 5.64
C SER A 142 -6.12 12.68 7.04
N LEU A 143 -6.98 12.35 8.01
CA LEU A 143 -6.80 12.78 9.40
C LEU A 143 -5.52 12.17 10.00
N HIS A 144 -5.27 10.90 9.71
CA HIS A 144 -4.08 10.20 10.17
C HIS A 144 -2.80 10.78 9.57
N THR A 145 -2.79 11.14 8.29
CA THR A 145 -1.65 11.77 7.63
C THR A 145 -1.35 13.12 8.27
N ILE A 146 -2.38 13.95 8.53
CA ILE A 146 -2.20 15.23 9.23
C ILE A 146 -1.61 15.00 10.62
N LEU A 147 -2.12 14.03 11.37
CA LEU A 147 -1.62 13.69 12.70
C LEU A 147 -0.18 13.16 12.66
N THR A 148 0.16 12.37 11.65
CA THR A 148 1.50 11.85 11.42
C THR A 148 2.48 12.98 11.11
N VAL A 149 2.12 13.92 10.22
CA VAL A 149 2.91 15.13 9.95
C VAL A 149 3.07 15.95 11.23
N TYR A 150 1.99 16.20 11.97
CA TYR A 150 2.04 16.95 13.23
C TYR A 150 2.99 16.30 14.25
N SER A 151 2.87 14.99 14.44
CA SER A 151 3.72 14.25 15.38
C SER A 151 5.20 14.27 14.98
N ALA A 152 5.49 14.33 13.67
CA ALA A 152 6.86 14.39 13.17
C ALA A 152 7.61 15.67 13.62
N PHE A 153 6.90 16.80 13.70
CA PHE A 153 7.48 18.10 14.05
C PHE A 153 7.38 18.44 15.55
N PHE A 154 6.32 17.99 16.23
CA PHE A 154 5.95 18.55 17.55
C PHE A 154 5.89 17.53 18.68
N MET A 155 6.06 16.24 18.41
CA MET A 155 5.96 15.19 19.43
C MET A 155 7.27 14.41 19.61
N SER A 156 7.36 13.64 20.69
CA SER A 156 8.51 12.77 20.97
C SER A 156 8.63 11.65 19.93
N ASN A 157 9.81 11.04 19.82
CA ASN A 157 10.06 9.96 18.87
C ASN A 157 9.16 8.75 19.12
N GLU A 158 8.86 8.45 20.39
CA GLU A 158 8.01 7.34 20.79
C GLU A 158 6.55 7.59 20.42
N ALA A 159 6.08 8.82 20.64
CA ALA A 159 4.73 9.22 20.25
C ALA A 159 4.57 9.23 18.73
N TRP A 160 5.55 9.75 17.99
CA TRP A 160 5.57 9.69 16.52
C TRP A 160 5.60 8.24 16.01
N LEU A 161 6.40 7.35 16.60
CA LEU A 161 6.48 5.94 16.22
C LEU A 161 5.12 5.24 16.43
N PHE A 162 4.47 5.51 17.56
CA PHE A 162 3.15 4.97 17.84
C PHE A 162 2.09 5.51 16.87
N ILE A 163 2.09 6.83 16.61
CA ILE A 163 1.12 7.48 15.71
C ILE A 163 1.32 6.98 14.27
N SER A 164 2.54 7.07 13.73
CA SER A 164 2.82 6.72 12.34
C SER A 164 2.62 5.24 12.00
N GLY A 165 2.65 4.35 13.00
CA GLY A 165 2.46 2.92 12.83
C GLY A 165 1.24 2.37 13.57
N GLY A 166 1.38 2.20 14.89
CA GLY A 166 0.44 1.48 15.74
C GLY A 166 -1.00 2.03 15.73
N LEU A 167 -1.15 3.35 15.76
CA LEU A 167 -2.44 4.02 15.85
C LEU A 167 -3.35 3.70 14.66
N LEU A 168 -2.81 3.67 13.43
CA LEU A 168 -3.58 3.37 12.24
C LEU A 168 -4.27 2.00 12.32
N TYR A 169 -3.56 0.98 12.80
CA TYR A 169 -4.11 -0.37 12.96
C TYR A 169 -5.25 -0.41 13.99
N ILE A 170 -5.11 0.35 15.08
CA ILE A 170 -6.16 0.46 16.10
C ILE A 170 -7.40 1.12 15.49
N ILE A 171 -7.25 2.21 14.75
CA ILE A 171 -8.36 2.90 14.08
C ILE A 171 -9.07 1.96 13.11
N PHE A 172 -8.33 1.22 12.28
CA PHE A 172 -8.94 0.25 11.36
C PHE A 172 -9.63 -0.89 12.10
N ALA A 173 -9.02 -1.44 13.15
CA ALA A 173 -9.65 -2.50 13.96
C ALA A 173 -10.97 -2.03 14.56
N LEU A 174 -11.02 -0.82 15.11
CA LEU A 174 -12.25 -0.21 15.65
C LEU A 174 -13.28 0.06 14.55
N MET A 175 -12.87 0.56 13.39
CA MET A 175 -13.75 0.79 12.25
C MET A 175 -14.41 -0.52 11.80
N PHE A 176 -13.63 -1.58 11.60
CA PHE A 176 -14.15 -2.89 11.18
C PHE A 176 -15.02 -3.54 12.25
N ALA A 177 -14.63 -3.47 13.54
CA ALA A 177 -15.43 -3.98 14.64
C ALA A 177 -16.77 -3.24 14.75
N GLY A 178 -16.76 -1.91 14.66
CA GLY A 178 -17.97 -1.09 14.67
C GLY A 178 -18.89 -1.39 13.49
N GLN A 179 -18.33 -1.55 12.29
CA GLN A 179 -19.10 -1.91 11.10
C GLN A 179 -19.70 -3.31 11.22
N PHE A 180 -18.94 -4.29 11.74
CA PHE A 180 -19.42 -5.64 12.01
C PHE A 180 -20.57 -5.66 13.02
N LEU A 181 -20.44 -4.94 14.14
CA LEU A 181 -21.48 -4.81 15.15
C LEU A 181 -22.74 -4.14 14.59
N TYR A 182 -22.58 -3.04 13.84
CA TYR A 182 -23.70 -2.34 13.19
C TYR A 182 -24.50 -3.27 12.27
N TYR A 183 -23.81 -4.06 11.43
CA TYR A 183 -24.48 -5.01 10.54
C TYR A 183 -25.13 -6.18 11.29
N LYS A 184 -24.53 -6.63 12.40
CA LYS A 184 -25.10 -7.69 13.23
C LYS A 184 -26.39 -7.23 13.93
N ILE A 185 -26.40 -6.00 14.42
CA ILE A 185 -27.57 -5.40 15.10
C ILE A 185 -28.70 -5.11 14.11
N LYS A 186 -28.41 -4.61 12.90
CA LYS A 186 -29.43 -4.30 11.89
C LYS A 186 -30.07 -5.52 11.23
N LYS A 187 -29.49 -6.71 11.46
CA LYS A 187 -29.96 -7.99 10.92
C LYS A 187 -30.74 -8.83 11.96
N LEU A 188 -30.74 -8.38 13.22
CA LEU A 188 -31.65 -8.84 14.29
C LEU A 188 -32.91 -7.97 14.29
#